data_AF-A0A2G5VFR8-F1
#
_entry.id   AF-A0A2G5VFR8-F1
#
_cell.length_a   1.000
_cell.length_b   1.000
_cell.length_c   1.000
_cell.angle_alpha   90.00
_cell.angle_beta   90.00
_cell.angle_gamma   90.00
#
_symmetry.space_group_name_H-M   'P 1'
#
loop_
_entity.id
_entity.type
_entity.pdbx_description
1 polymer ?
#
loop_
_entity_poly.entity_id
_entity_poly.type
_entity_poly.pdbx_seq_one_letter_code
_entity_poly.pdbx_strand_id
1 'polypeptide(L)'
;MFSVLISLIVATWFSPEFQVEGAVGSDLNCTTYNGTAFVYSNTATICANVISDAACAVLYPADTTGAVAPGNDNGRPLTCYTTATATPAAIVQDMKTAAIADCPATCGYCCETSAYDCANVAYPRLDCSTITSAQCLSATWRTIIAEDCPSACGLCGSGGCVDAVVDCANDVTICTTVGMQDFVNEYCQYTCGRCASSTTSSSGSSSSCTSYAADSSSACADWAANGFCTNTFYTVAQRTAYCATTCKLC
;
A
#
# COMPACT_ATOMS: atom_id res chain seq x y z
N MET A 1 23.98 -73.96 11.37
CA MET A 1 22.96 -74.03 12.44
C MET A 1 23.14 -72.81 13.31
N PHE A 2 22.16 -71.88 13.31
CA PHE A 2 21.99 -70.73 14.24
C PHE A 2 23.16 -69.70 14.28
N SER A 3 23.02 -68.39 14.45
CA SER A 3 21.90 -67.54 14.85
C SER A 3 22.28 -66.06 14.61
N VAL A 4 21.32 -65.28 14.11
CA VAL A 4 20.98 -63.88 14.45
C VAL A 4 21.95 -62.73 14.09
N LEU A 5 21.47 -61.95 13.11
CA LEU A 5 21.77 -60.54 12.83
C LEU A 5 21.45 -59.62 14.02
N ILE A 6 22.29 -58.62 14.28
CA ILE A 6 21.84 -57.32 14.82
C ILE A 6 22.57 -56.21 14.03
N SER A 7 21.92 -55.77 12.95
CA SER A 7 22.23 -54.51 12.27
C SER A 7 21.56 -53.37 13.02
N LEU A 8 22.34 -52.48 13.62
CA LEU A 8 21.89 -51.18 14.11
C LEU A 8 21.63 -50.27 12.91
N ILE A 9 20.44 -50.40 12.32
CA ILE A 9 19.89 -49.41 11.39
C ILE A 9 19.36 -48.26 12.23
N VAL A 10 20.12 -47.16 12.30
CA VAL A 10 19.59 -45.86 12.69
C VAL A 10 18.65 -45.43 11.58
N ALA A 11 17.37 -45.79 11.70
CA ALA A 11 16.32 -45.24 10.87
C ALA A 11 16.23 -43.75 11.20
N THR A 12 16.86 -42.93 10.37
CA THR A 12 16.56 -41.50 10.29
C THR A 12 15.09 -41.39 9.90
N TRP A 13 14.28 -41.00 10.87
CA TRP A 13 12.90 -40.60 10.69
C TRP A 13 12.90 -39.34 9.82
N PHE A 14 12.86 -39.52 8.51
CA PHE A 14 12.32 -38.49 7.62
C PHE A 14 10.82 -38.48 7.89
N SER A 15 10.40 -37.64 8.84
CA SER A 15 9.01 -37.22 8.92
C SER A 15 8.65 -36.67 7.53
N PRO A 16 7.61 -37.18 6.84
CA PRO A 16 7.05 -36.41 5.75
C PRO A 16 6.59 -35.10 6.39
N GLU A 17 7.21 -34.00 5.96
CA GLU A 17 6.76 -32.67 6.27
C GLU A 17 5.34 -32.61 5.70
N PHE A 18 4.35 -32.84 6.56
CA PHE A 18 2.97 -32.61 6.23
C PHE A 18 2.87 -31.10 6.09
N GLN A 19 3.14 -30.63 4.88
CA GLN A 19 2.94 -29.25 4.47
C GLN A 19 1.44 -29.03 4.61
N VAL A 20 1.00 -28.54 5.78
CA VAL A 20 -0.32 -27.95 5.92
C VAL A 20 -0.25 -26.67 5.10
N GLU A 21 -0.49 -26.79 3.79
CA GLU A 21 -0.76 -25.61 2.98
C GLU A 21 -1.91 -24.87 3.67
N GLY A 22 -1.73 -23.57 3.90
CA GLY A 22 -2.86 -22.75 4.33
C GLY A 22 -3.96 -22.91 3.30
N ALA A 23 -5.23 -22.83 3.72
CA ALA A 23 -6.36 -23.02 2.80
C ALA A 23 -6.30 -22.06 1.58
N VAL A 24 -5.60 -20.93 1.70
CA VAL A 24 -5.29 -19.97 0.61
C VAL A 24 -4.39 -20.53 -0.50
N GLY A 25 -3.62 -21.60 -0.23
CA GLY A 25 -2.69 -22.25 -1.16
C GLY A 25 -1.24 -21.83 -0.99
N SER A 26 -0.43 -22.00 -2.04
CA SER A 26 1.01 -21.70 -2.05
C SER A 26 1.35 -20.21 -2.21
N ASP A 27 0.41 -19.40 -2.71
CA ASP A 27 0.59 -17.95 -2.85
C ASP A 27 -0.10 -17.15 -1.72
N LEU A 28 0.71 -16.83 -0.70
CA LEU A 28 0.31 -16.07 0.48
C LEU A 28 0.41 -14.54 0.32
N ASN A 29 0.62 -14.01 -0.89
CA ASN A 29 0.65 -12.56 -1.09
C ASN A 29 -0.72 -11.92 -0.78
N CYS A 30 -0.71 -10.71 -0.23
CA CYS A 30 -1.91 -10.04 0.32
C CYS A 30 -2.64 -10.83 1.43
N THR A 31 -1.92 -11.66 2.21
CA THR A 31 -2.49 -12.34 3.38
C THR A 31 -1.84 -11.86 4.69
N THR A 32 -2.57 -12.01 5.79
CA THR A 32 -2.06 -11.80 7.14
C THR A 32 -2.33 -13.04 7.99
N TYR A 33 -1.43 -13.33 8.93
CA TYR A 33 -1.62 -14.44 9.86
C TYR A 33 -2.47 -13.97 11.04
N ASN A 34 -3.65 -14.57 11.25
CA ASN A 34 -4.57 -14.20 12.32
C ASN A 34 -4.35 -14.98 13.63
N GLY A 35 -3.31 -15.80 13.71
CA GLY A 35 -3.04 -16.70 14.85
C GLY A 35 -3.46 -18.15 14.62
N THR A 36 -4.30 -18.44 13.64
CA THR A 36 -4.73 -19.80 13.29
C THR A 36 -4.44 -20.15 11.83
N ALA A 37 -4.71 -19.22 10.90
CA ALA A 37 -4.51 -19.40 9.47
C ALA A 37 -4.03 -18.09 8.81
N PHE A 38 -3.54 -18.22 7.58
CA PHE A 38 -3.36 -17.08 6.69
C PHE A 38 -4.71 -16.72 6.09
N VAL A 39 -5.15 -15.49 6.32
CA VAL A 39 -6.39 -14.94 5.78
C VAL A 39 -6.08 -13.77 4.88
N TYR A 40 -6.92 -13.49 3.89
CA TYR A 40 -6.72 -12.32 3.05
C TYR A 40 -6.82 -11.03 3.86
N SER A 41 -5.88 -10.11 3.62
CA SER A 41 -5.93 -8.77 4.18
C SER A 41 -7.08 -7.99 3.56
N ASN A 42 -7.49 -6.88 4.20
CA ASN A 42 -8.42 -5.94 3.58
C ASN A 42 -7.88 -5.39 2.24
N THR A 43 -6.56 -5.27 2.12
CA THR A 43 -5.88 -4.80 0.90
C THR A 43 -5.87 -5.82 -0.24
N ALA A 44 -6.27 -7.08 -0.01
CA ALA A 44 -6.31 -8.10 -1.06
C ALA A 44 -7.40 -7.83 -2.11
N THR A 45 -8.53 -7.24 -1.69
CA THR A 45 -9.71 -7.00 -2.55
C THR A 45 -10.24 -5.57 -2.47
N ILE A 46 -9.40 -4.62 -2.03
CA ILE A 46 -9.80 -3.22 -1.83
C ILE A 46 -9.98 -2.45 -3.14
N CYS A 47 -9.33 -2.91 -4.20
CA CYS A 47 -9.41 -2.34 -5.54
C CYS A 47 -10.56 -2.98 -6.34
N ALA A 48 -10.89 -2.38 -7.48
CA ALA A 48 -11.76 -3.00 -8.48
C ALA A 48 -10.93 -3.84 -9.47
N ASN A 49 -11.59 -4.79 -10.14
CA ASN A 49 -11.00 -5.42 -11.32
C ASN A 49 -10.91 -4.41 -12.47
N VAL A 50 -9.95 -4.61 -13.39
CA VAL A 50 -9.78 -3.75 -14.57
C VAL A 50 -10.79 -4.12 -15.65
N ILE A 51 -11.11 -5.41 -15.77
CA ILE A 51 -12.25 -5.90 -16.57
C ILE A 51 -13.46 -6.18 -15.68
N SER A 52 -14.60 -6.49 -16.29
CA SER A 52 -15.84 -6.74 -15.53
C SER A 52 -15.72 -7.97 -14.62
N ASP A 53 -16.35 -7.90 -13.44
CA ASP A 53 -16.37 -9.01 -12.48
C ASP A 53 -16.91 -10.31 -13.09
N ALA A 54 -17.86 -10.21 -14.02
CA ALA A 54 -18.39 -11.35 -14.75
C ALA A 54 -17.34 -12.00 -15.67
N ALA A 55 -16.49 -11.21 -16.33
CA ALA A 55 -15.38 -11.74 -17.12
C ALA A 55 -14.31 -12.35 -16.22
N CYS A 56 -13.98 -11.70 -15.10
CA CYS A 56 -13.04 -12.24 -14.11
C CYS A 56 -13.52 -13.56 -13.52
N ALA A 57 -14.82 -13.72 -13.23
CA ALA A 57 -15.38 -14.97 -12.73
C ALA A 57 -15.27 -16.13 -13.74
N VAL A 58 -15.25 -15.82 -15.04
CA VAL A 58 -15.05 -16.82 -16.11
C VAL A 58 -13.57 -17.19 -16.27
N LEU A 59 -12.67 -16.19 -16.21
CA LEU A 59 -11.22 -16.41 -16.35
C LEU A 59 -10.60 -17.05 -15.10
N TYR A 60 -11.12 -16.68 -13.92
CA TYR A 60 -10.62 -17.07 -12.61
C TYR A 60 -11.75 -17.68 -11.77
N PRO A 61 -12.21 -18.89 -12.12
CA PRO A 61 -13.29 -19.54 -11.39
C PRO A 61 -12.86 -19.82 -9.95
N ALA A 62 -13.71 -19.45 -9.00
CA ALA A 62 -13.46 -19.69 -7.59
C ALA A 62 -13.17 -21.16 -7.29
N ASP A 63 -12.29 -21.41 -6.34
CA ASP A 63 -12.07 -22.76 -5.82
C ASP A 63 -13.32 -23.26 -5.08
N THR A 64 -13.36 -24.55 -4.82
CA THR A 64 -14.33 -25.29 -4.01
C THR A 64 -14.55 -24.68 -2.62
N THR A 65 -13.58 -23.95 -2.08
CA THR A 65 -13.68 -23.21 -0.81
C THR A 65 -14.47 -21.90 -0.91
N GLY A 66 -14.67 -21.37 -2.12
CA GLY A 66 -15.40 -20.12 -2.38
C GLY A 66 -14.50 -18.97 -2.84
N ALA A 67 -15.09 -17.78 -2.95
CA ALA A 67 -14.42 -16.58 -3.47
C ALA A 67 -13.46 -15.96 -2.46
N VAL A 68 -12.44 -15.27 -2.96
CA VAL A 68 -11.49 -14.49 -2.16
C VAL A 68 -12.20 -13.31 -1.51
N ALA A 69 -12.07 -13.16 -0.19
CA ALA A 69 -12.59 -12.00 0.54
C ALA A 69 -11.79 -11.72 1.81
N PRO A 70 -11.77 -10.47 2.31
CA PRO A 70 -11.03 -10.11 3.51
C PRO A 70 -11.42 -10.97 4.71
N GLY A 71 -10.42 -11.47 5.44
CA GLY A 71 -10.61 -12.26 6.65
C GLY A 71 -11.00 -13.72 6.44
N ASN A 72 -11.26 -14.17 5.22
CA ASN A 72 -11.40 -15.60 4.91
C ASN A 72 -10.04 -16.21 4.50
N ASP A 73 -9.97 -17.53 4.54
CA ASP A 73 -8.82 -18.34 4.14
C ASP A 73 -9.12 -19.19 2.89
N ASN A 74 -10.06 -18.76 2.05
CA ASN A 74 -10.45 -19.49 0.85
C ASN A 74 -9.26 -19.67 -0.12
N GLY A 75 -9.18 -20.83 -0.77
CA GLY A 75 -8.22 -21.12 -1.82
C GLY A 75 -8.26 -20.07 -2.92
N ARG A 76 -7.09 -19.49 -3.22
CA ARG A 76 -6.96 -18.60 -4.36
C ARG A 76 -7.23 -19.41 -5.64
N PRO A 77 -8.03 -18.90 -6.60
CA PRO A 77 -8.23 -19.60 -7.85
C PRO A 77 -6.89 -19.98 -8.49
N LEU A 78 -6.71 -21.25 -8.84
CA LEU A 78 -5.42 -21.76 -9.36
C LEU A 78 -4.96 -20.97 -10.59
N THR A 79 -5.90 -20.64 -11.49
CA THR A 79 -5.59 -19.86 -12.70
C THR A 79 -5.10 -18.44 -12.42
N CYS A 80 -5.24 -17.93 -11.19
CA CYS A 80 -4.67 -16.64 -10.81
C CYS A 80 -3.14 -16.67 -10.71
N TYR A 81 -2.51 -17.84 -10.55
CA TYR A 81 -1.07 -17.91 -10.31
C TYR A 81 -0.36 -19.12 -10.91
N THR A 82 -1.10 -20.08 -11.46
CA THR A 82 -0.52 -21.31 -12.00
C THR A 82 -1.30 -21.85 -13.19
N THR A 83 -0.65 -22.71 -13.98
CA THR A 83 -1.30 -23.54 -15.01
C THR A 83 -1.61 -24.95 -14.50
N ALA A 84 -1.26 -25.27 -13.25
CA ALA A 84 -1.59 -26.54 -12.64
C ALA A 84 -3.08 -26.62 -12.28
N THR A 85 -3.62 -27.83 -12.24
CA THR A 85 -5.05 -28.09 -11.96
C THR A 85 -5.29 -28.64 -10.56
N ALA A 86 -4.26 -28.74 -9.74
CA ALA A 86 -4.32 -29.23 -8.37
C ALA A 86 -3.20 -28.61 -7.52
N THR A 87 -3.42 -28.52 -6.22
CA THR A 87 -2.42 -28.13 -5.22
C THR A 87 -1.63 -29.36 -4.72
N PRO A 88 -0.35 -29.21 -4.30
CA PRO A 88 0.47 -27.99 -4.34
C PRO A 88 0.79 -27.55 -5.77
N ALA A 89 0.68 -26.25 -6.03
CA ALA A 89 0.99 -25.67 -7.34
C ALA A 89 2.12 -24.65 -7.25
N ALA A 90 3.05 -24.71 -8.20
CA ALA A 90 4.10 -23.71 -8.34
C ALA A 90 3.52 -22.41 -8.91
N ILE A 91 4.05 -21.27 -8.47
CA ILE A 91 3.70 -19.95 -8.98
C ILE A 91 4.35 -19.77 -10.35
N VAL A 92 3.53 -19.61 -11.37
CA VAL A 92 3.90 -19.19 -12.72
C VAL A 92 3.73 -17.67 -12.79
N GLN A 93 4.86 -16.96 -12.81
CA GLN A 93 4.88 -15.50 -12.68
C GLN A 93 4.05 -14.79 -13.76
N ASP A 94 4.06 -15.28 -15.01
CA ASP A 94 3.27 -14.67 -16.09
C ASP A 94 1.76 -14.76 -15.84
N MET A 95 1.28 -15.86 -15.25
CA MET A 95 -0.13 -16.01 -14.86
C MET A 95 -0.49 -15.05 -13.75
N LYS A 96 0.38 -14.94 -12.73
CA LYS A 96 0.20 -14.00 -11.63
C LYS A 96 0.19 -12.55 -12.11
N THR A 97 1.12 -12.17 -12.98
CA THR A 97 1.18 -10.82 -13.53
C THR A 97 -0.06 -10.48 -14.35
N ALA A 98 -0.59 -11.42 -15.15
CA ALA A 98 -1.86 -11.23 -15.85
C ALA A 98 -3.04 -11.06 -14.88
N ALA A 99 -3.10 -11.88 -13.82
CA ALA A 99 -4.13 -11.77 -12.80
C ALA A 99 -4.10 -10.43 -12.05
N ILE A 100 -2.91 -9.93 -11.70
CA ILE A 100 -2.72 -8.60 -11.09
C ILE A 100 -3.18 -7.49 -12.04
N ALA A 101 -2.89 -7.62 -13.33
CA ALA A 101 -3.22 -6.59 -14.32
C ALA A 101 -4.71 -6.53 -14.66
N ASP A 102 -5.39 -7.67 -14.78
CA ASP A 102 -6.76 -7.72 -15.30
C ASP A 102 -7.82 -7.88 -14.21
N CYS A 103 -7.57 -8.76 -13.22
CA CYS A 103 -8.56 -9.17 -12.22
C CYS A 103 -7.99 -9.22 -10.79
N PRO A 104 -7.33 -8.15 -10.31
CA PRO A 104 -6.67 -8.16 -9.01
C PRO A 104 -7.65 -8.37 -7.85
N ALA A 105 -8.88 -7.86 -7.91
CA ALA A 105 -9.85 -8.04 -6.83
C ALA A 105 -10.35 -9.48 -6.74
N THR A 106 -10.68 -10.09 -7.89
CA THR A 106 -11.15 -11.48 -7.97
C THR A 106 -10.07 -12.44 -7.49
N CYS A 107 -8.83 -12.18 -7.89
CA CYS A 107 -7.69 -13.01 -7.54
C CYS A 107 -7.09 -12.70 -6.16
N GLY A 108 -7.50 -11.63 -5.47
CA GLY A 108 -6.94 -11.25 -4.16
C GLY A 108 -5.55 -10.60 -4.22
N TYR A 109 -5.23 -9.89 -5.30
CA TYR A 109 -3.95 -9.26 -5.56
C TYR A 109 -3.99 -7.73 -5.57
N CYS A 110 -5.05 -7.10 -5.06
CA CYS A 110 -5.10 -5.64 -5.05
C CYS A 110 -3.87 -5.02 -4.38
N CYS A 111 -3.31 -5.62 -3.33
CA CYS A 111 -2.11 -5.11 -2.66
C CYS A 111 -0.83 -5.14 -3.52
N GLU A 112 -0.81 -5.91 -4.61
CA GLU A 112 0.32 -6.02 -5.55
C GLU A 112 0.14 -5.11 -6.78
N THR A 113 -1.00 -4.44 -6.90
CA THR A 113 -1.21 -3.48 -7.98
C THR A 113 -0.42 -2.21 -7.69
N SER A 114 0.09 -1.54 -8.73
CA SER A 114 0.91 -0.32 -8.56
C SER A 114 0.20 0.81 -7.80
N ALA A 115 -1.13 0.81 -7.77
CA ALA A 115 -1.93 1.78 -7.02
C ALA A 115 -1.93 1.52 -5.51
N TYR A 116 -1.68 0.29 -5.06
CA TYR A 116 -1.77 -0.13 -3.66
C TYR A 116 -0.48 -0.76 -3.11
N ASP A 117 0.48 -1.10 -3.98
CA ASP A 117 1.78 -1.66 -3.63
C ASP A 117 2.76 -0.58 -3.14
N CYS A 118 2.46 -0.04 -1.95
CA CYS A 118 3.37 0.81 -1.20
C CYS A 118 3.06 0.72 0.29
N ALA A 119 4.05 1.05 1.12
CA ALA A 119 3.84 1.17 2.55
C ALA A 119 3.15 2.50 2.88
N ASN A 120 2.22 2.46 3.83
CA ASN A 120 1.79 3.66 4.54
C ASN A 120 2.94 4.17 5.43
N VAL A 121 2.89 5.45 5.81
CA VAL A 121 3.90 6.00 6.73
C VAL A 121 3.82 5.30 8.09
N ALA A 122 4.93 5.24 8.82
CA ALA A 122 4.99 4.50 10.09
C ALA A 122 4.11 5.09 11.21
N TYR A 123 3.89 6.41 11.19
CA TYR A 123 3.10 7.15 12.18
C TYR A 123 2.12 8.10 11.50
N PRO A 124 1.08 7.56 10.85
CA PRO A 124 0.09 8.37 10.14
C PRO A 124 -0.76 9.18 11.13
N ARG A 125 -1.27 10.33 10.69
CA ARG A 125 -2.26 11.13 11.44
C ARG A 125 -3.61 10.41 11.51
N LEU A 126 -3.84 9.45 10.61
CA LEU A 126 -5.06 8.67 10.47
C LEU A 126 -4.77 7.19 10.70
N ASP A 127 -5.71 6.45 11.28
CA ASP A 127 -5.62 4.99 11.28
C ASP A 127 -5.97 4.46 9.88
N CYS A 128 -4.94 4.09 9.11
CA CYS A 128 -5.08 3.63 7.74
C CYS A 128 -6.01 2.41 7.58
N SER A 129 -6.21 1.62 8.63
CA SER A 129 -7.10 0.45 8.61
C SER A 129 -8.59 0.81 8.65
N THR A 130 -8.91 2.03 9.09
CA THR A 130 -10.29 2.52 9.27
C THR A 130 -10.78 3.36 8.11
N ILE A 131 -9.91 3.64 7.13
CA ILE A 131 -10.24 4.48 5.98
C ILE A 131 -11.30 3.79 5.13
N THR A 132 -12.36 4.52 4.86
CA THR A 132 -13.47 4.08 4.01
C THR A 132 -13.29 4.55 2.57
N SER A 133 -13.93 3.85 1.62
CA SER A 133 -13.94 4.26 0.21
C SER A 133 -14.50 5.67 0.02
N ALA A 134 -15.46 6.10 0.85
CA ALA A 134 -15.99 7.46 0.81
C ALA A 134 -14.94 8.52 1.19
N GLN A 135 -14.03 8.21 2.11
CA GLN A 135 -12.92 9.10 2.46
C GLN A 135 -11.88 9.18 1.34
N CYS A 136 -11.65 8.08 0.60
CA CYS A 136 -10.77 8.08 -0.58
C CYS A 136 -11.23 9.04 -1.68
N LEU A 137 -12.54 9.30 -1.77
CA LEU A 137 -13.16 10.18 -2.76
C LEU A 137 -13.42 11.60 -2.22
N SER A 138 -13.16 11.84 -0.94
CA SER A 138 -13.46 13.11 -0.28
C SER A 138 -12.33 14.12 -0.47
N ALA A 139 -12.67 15.30 -0.99
CA ALA A 139 -11.71 16.40 -1.14
C ALA A 139 -11.05 16.85 0.16
N THR A 140 -11.69 16.62 1.31
CA THR A 140 -11.13 16.97 2.62
C THR A 140 -10.07 15.97 3.07
N TRP A 141 -10.20 14.69 2.70
CA TRP A 141 -9.34 13.63 3.22
C TRP A 141 -8.30 13.14 2.22
N ARG A 142 -8.57 13.22 0.93
CA ARG A 142 -7.77 12.57 -0.12
C ARG A 142 -6.30 13.00 -0.11
N THR A 143 -6.01 14.26 0.15
CA THR A 143 -4.63 14.78 0.26
C THR A 143 -3.91 14.25 1.50
N ILE A 144 -4.57 14.28 2.67
CA ILE A 144 -4.03 13.71 3.92
C ILE A 144 -3.77 12.21 3.77
N ILE A 145 -4.69 11.51 3.11
CA ILE A 145 -4.57 10.06 2.86
C ILE A 145 -3.43 9.77 1.88
N ALA A 146 -3.21 10.58 0.85
CA ALA A 146 -2.10 10.38 -0.08
C ALA A 146 -0.73 10.49 0.61
N GLU A 147 -0.60 11.40 1.58
CA GLU A 147 0.63 11.59 2.36
C GLU A 147 0.85 10.47 3.39
N ASP A 148 -0.20 10.07 4.10
CA ASP A 148 -0.07 9.20 5.28
C ASP A 148 -0.42 7.73 4.99
N CYS A 149 -1.48 7.50 4.21
CA CYS A 149 -2.09 6.19 3.99
C CYS A 149 -2.33 5.88 2.49
N PRO A 150 -1.36 6.08 1.58
CA PRO A 150 -1.59 5.95 0.14
C PRO A 150 -2.10 4.57 -0.26
N SER A 151 -1.67 3.51 0.43
CA SER A 151 -2.07 2.13 0.15
C SER A 151 -3.52 1.82 0.55
N ALA A 152 -4.18 2.69 1.32
CA ALA A 152 -5.58 2.51 1.69
C ALA A 152 -6.56 2.94 0.58
N CYS A 153 -6.12 3.81 -0.33
CA CYS A 153 -6.99 4.43 -1.34
C CYS A 153 -6.48 4.32 -2.77
N GLY A 154 -5.49 3.47 -3.04
CA GLY A 154 -4.97 3.31 -4.39
C GLY A 154 -4.13 4.51 -4.85
N LEU A 155 -3.48 5.20 -3.91
CA LEU A 155 -2.73 6.44 -4.17
C LEU A 155 -1.21 6.21 -4.18
N CYS A 156 -0.76 4.97 -4.22
CA CYS A 156 0.66 4.66 -4.39
C CYS A 156 1.18 5.23 -5.73
N GLY A 157 2.45 5.64 -5.74
CA GLY A 157 3.07 6.28 -6.91
C GLY A 157 2.73 7.77 -7.10
N SER A 158 1.81 8.34 -6.31
CA SER A 158 1.47 9.78 -6.36
C SER A 158 2.52 10.68 -5.68
N GLY A 159 3.42 10.11 -4.88
CA GLY A 159 4.42 10.87 -4.12
C GLY A 159 3.83 11.81 -3.08
N GLY A 160 2.62 11.53 -2.59
CA GLY A 160 1.88 12.36 -1.64
C GLY A 160 1.12 13.51 -2.28
N CYS A 161 1.24 13.71 -3.60
CA CYS A 161 0.48 14.72 -4.31
C CYS A 161 -0.65 14.11 -5.14
N VAL A 162 -1.88 14.50 -4.84
CA VAL A 162 -3.09 14.05 -5.52
C VAL A 162 -4.03 15.22 -5.74
N ASP A 163 -4.97 15.07 -6.67
CA ASP A 163 -6.11 15.98 -6.73
C ASP A 163 -7.01 15.77 -5.52
N ALA A 164 -7.47 16.82 -4.86
CA ALA A 164 -8.49 16.66 -3.83
C ALA A 164 -9.81 16.22 -4.45
N VAL A 165 -10.13 16.70 -5.66
CA VAL A 165 -11.32 16.30 -6.43
C VAL A 165 -10.92 15.29 -7.50
N VAL A 166 -11.61 14.15 -7.55
CA VAL A 166 -11.28 13.04 -8.48
C VAL A 166 -11.55 13.36 -9.95
N ASP A 167 -12.37 14.37 -10.22
CA ASP A 167 -12.89 14.71 -11.56
C ASP A 167 -12.07 15.77 -12.29
N CYS A 168 -10.92 16.20 -11.76
CA CYS A 168 -10.07 17.21 -12.41
C CYS A 168 -9.63 16.80 -13.82
N ALA A 169 -9.46 15.50 -14.07
CA ALA A 169 -9.09 14.96 -15.38
C ALA A 169 -10.20 15.06 -16.44
N ASN A 170 -11.46 15.30 -16.05
CA ASN A 170 -12.58 15.41 -16.98
C ASN A 170 -12.48 16.64 -17.89
N ASP A 171 -11.90 17.73 -17.38
CA ASP A 171 -11.65 18.94 -18.16
C ASP A 171 -10.30 19.57 -17.77
N VAL A 172 -9.25 19.21 -18.48
CA VAL A 172 -7.89 19.73 -18.22
C VAL A 172 -7.76 21.22 -18.58
N THR A 173 -8.70 21.80 -19.34
CA THR A 173 -8.62 23.22 -19.73
C THR A 173 -8.74 24.15 -18.52
N ILE A 174 -9.40 23.69 -17.45
CA ILE A 174 -9.53 24.40 -16.17
C ILE A 174 -8.19 24.81 -15.57
N CYS A 175 -7.13 24.03 -15.85
CA CYS A 175 -5.78 24.30 -15.36
C CYS A 175 -5.21 25.63 -15.87
N THR A 176 -5.65 26.09 -17.05
CA THR A 176 -5.16 27.31 -17.71
C THR A 176 -6.13 28.49 -17.61
N THR A 177 -7.38 28.24 -17.21
CA THR A 177 -8.41 29.28 -17.07
C THR A 177 -8.07 30.21 -15.91
N VAL A 178 -7.95 31.51 -16.18
CA VAL A 178 -7.53 32.53 -15.20
C VAL A 178 -8.48 32.59 -13.99
N GLY A 179 -9.79 32.46 -14.22
CA GLY A 179 -10.80 32.49 -13.15
C GLY A 179 -10.83 31.23 -12.27
N MET A 180 -10.11 30.16 -12.64
CA MET A 180 -10.12 28.88 -11.92
C MET A 180 -8.81 28.61 -11.17
N GLN A 181 -7.85 29.55 -11.21
CA GLN A 181 -6.51 29.34 -10.64
C GLN A 181 -6.55 28.94 -9.16
N ASP A 182 -7.39 29.59 -8.35
CA ASP A 182 -7.54 29.24 -6.93
C ASP A 182 -8.08 27.81 -6.74
N PHE A 183 -9.09 27.44 -7.54
CA PHE A 183 -9.66 26.11 -7.51
C PHE A 183 -8.64 25.04 -7.90
N VAL A 184 -7.92 25.21 -9.00
CA VAL A 184 -6.98 24.18 -9.47
C VAL A 184 -5.72 24.08 -8.62
N ASN A 185 -5.30 25.19 -7.96
CA ASN A 185 -4.21 25.20 -7.00
C ASN A 185 -4.51 24.38 -5.74
N GLU A 186 -5.78 24.38 -5.31
CA GLU A 186 -6.20 23.68 -4.10
C GLU A 186 -6.68 22.25 -4.40
N TYR A 187 -7.47 22.07 -5.46
CA TYR A 187 -8.22 20.84 -5.68
C TYR A 187 -7.72 19.94 -6.82
N CYS A 188 -6.89 20.46 -7.73
CA CYS A 188 -6.44 19.76 -8.94
C CYS A 188 -4.91 19.76 -9.11
N GLN A 189 -4.20 19.59 -8.00
CA GLN A 189 -2.75 19.74 -7.95
C GLN A 189 -2.01 18.73 -8.83
N TYR A 190 -2.45 17.47 -8.85
CA TYR A 190 -1.81 16.42 -9.64
C TYR A 190 -2.13 16.58 -11.13
N THR A 191 -3.41 16.64 -11.49
CA THR A 191 -3.85 16.76 -12.88
C THR A 191 -3.27 18.02 -13.55
N CYS A 192 -3.23 19.14 -12.85
CA CYS A 192 -2.72 20.39 -13.40
C CYS A 192 -1.20 20.57 -13.25
N GLY A 193 -0.47 19.56 -12.77
CA GLY A 193 0.98 19.64 -12.59
C GLY A 193 1.42 20.73 -11.59
N ARG A 194 0.57 21.00 -10.59
CA ARG A 194 0.80 21.98 -9.51
C ARG A 194 1.25 21.34 -8.21
N CYS A 195 1.44 20.02 -8.20
CA CYS A 195 2.23 19.37 -7.17
C CYS A 195 3.50 20.18 -6.95
N ALA A 196 3.72 20.63 -5.72
CA ALA A 196 5.02 21.15 -5.36
C ALA A 196 6.03 20.07 -5.76
N SER A 197 6.91 20.37 -6.71
CA SER A 197 7.98 19.44 -7.05
C SER A 197 8.64 19.08 -5.74
N SER A 198 8.70 17.79 -5.45
CA SER A 198 9.55 17.21 -4.41
C SER A 198 11.03 17.38 -4.76
N THR A 199 11.44 18.51 -5.35
CA THR A 199 12.61 19.17 -4.81
C THR A 199 12.29 19.37 -3.35
N THR A 200 13.02 18.71 -2.46
CA THR A 200 13.30 19.21 -1.12
C THR A 200 12.89 20.66 -1.03
N SER A 201 11.73 20.95 -0.45
CA SER A 201 11.43 22.27 0.05
C SER A 201 12.37 22.45 1.25
N SER A 202 13.66 22.62 0.96
CA SER A 202 14.29 23.87 1.32
C SER A 202 13.37 24.99 0.84
N SER A 203 12.31 25.21 1.61
CA SER A 203 11.93 26.52 2.06
C SER A 203 13.17 27.11 2.73
N GLY A 204 14.16 27.44 1.90
CA GLY A 204 14.93 28.64 2.06
C GLY A 204 13.94 29.78 1.94
N SER A 205 13.12 29.93 2.98
CA SER A 205 13.03 31.24 3.58
C SER A 205 14.48 31.69 3.71
N SER A 206 14.86 32.57 2.79
CA SER A 206 16.05 33.38 2.85
C SER A 206 15.95 34.34 4.04
N SER A 207 15.65 33.81 5.24
CA SER A 207 16.03 34.42 6.49
C SER A 207 17.51 34.10 6.67
N SER A 208 18.32 35.10 6.38
CA SER A 208 19.77 35.17 6.55
C SER A 208 20.17 35.04 8.02
N CYS A 209 19.91 33.87 8.61
CA CYS A 209 20.25 33.60 10.00
C CYS A 209 21.60 32.91 10.05
N THR A 210 22.59 33.62 10.60
CA THR A 210 23.96 33.14 10.79
C THR A 210 24.09 32.14 11.95
N SER A 211 23.02 31.89 12.70
CA SER A 211 22.98 30.97 13.84
C SER A 211 21.57 30.47 14.11
N TYR A 212 21.44 29.19 14.46
CA TYR A 212 20.19 28.54 14.88
C TYR A 212 20.25 28.19 16.37
N ALA A 213 19.11 28.20 17.05
CA ALA A 213 19.03 27.61 18.39
C ALA A 213 19.28 26.10 18.31
N ALA A 214 19.91 25.52 19.33
CA ALA A 214 20.14 24.08 19.40
C ALA A 214 18.79 23.33 19.43
N ASP A 215 18.76 22.16 18.80
CA ASP A 215 17.60 21.28 18.89
C ASP A 215 17.42 20.80 20.34
N SER A 216 16.18 20.85 20.83
CA SER A 216 15.85 20.46 22.20
C SER A 216 15.38 19.01 22.31
N SER A 217 15.23 18.31 21.17
CA SER A 217 14.87 16.89 21.08
C SER A 217 15.88 16.12 20.25
N SER A 218 16.21 14.90 20.68
CA SER A 218 17.02 13.96 19.90
C SER A 218 16.27 13.36 18.71
N ALA A 219 14.94 13.46 18.68
CA ALA A 219 14.09 12.94 17.61
C ALA A 219 13.95 13.90 16.43
N CYS A 220 14.61 15.07 16.45
CA CYS A 220 14.46 16.08 15.42
C CYS A 220 14.83 15.59 14.02
N ALA A 221 15.83 14.71 13.89
CA ALA A 221 16.20 14.12 12.61
C ALA A 221 15.05 13.28 12.01
N ASP A 222 14.42 12.43 12.83
CA ASP A 222 13.28 11.61 12.42
C ASP A 222 12.06 12.48 12.11
N TRP A 223 11.75 13.46 12.97
CA TRP A 223 10.65 14.38 12.76
C TRP A 223 10.82 15.21 11.48
N ALA A 224 12.03 15.68 11.20
CA ALA A 224 12.33 16.41 9.98
C ALA A 224 12.19 15.54 8.73
N ALA A 225 12.64 14.27 8.79
CA ALA A 225 12.42 13.29 7.72
C ALA A 225 10.92 13.02 7.47
N ASN A 226 10.10 13.14 8.52
CA ASN A 226 8.64 12.99 8.47
C ASN A 226 7.89 14.33 8.29
N GLY A 227 8.56 15.37 7.78
CA GLY A 227 7.91 16.63 7.36
C GLY A 227 7.58 17.60 8.50
N PHE A 228 8.07 17.38 9.72
CA PHE A 228 7.83 18.29 10.87
C PHE A 228 8.18 19.74 10.53
N CYS A 229 9.29 19.97 9.82
CA CYS A 229 9.81 21.31 9.51
C CYS A 229 8.91 22.12 8.57
N THR A 230 8.10 21.45 7.75
CA THR A 230 7.21 22.06 6.75
C THR A 230 5.74 21.97 7.14
N ASN A 231 5.40 21.21 8.18
CA ASN A 231 4.03 20.95 8.61
C ASN A 231 3.38 22.21 9.24
N THR A 232 2.31 22.70 8.61
CA THR A 232 1.55 23.89 9.03
C THR A 232 0.66 23.67 10.26
N PHE A 233 0.45 22.41 10.67
CA PHE A 233 -0.22 22.08 11.94
C PHE A 233 0.59 22.56 13.14
N TYR A 234 1.92 22.48 13.07
CA TYR A 234 2.80 23.06 14.08
C TYR A 234 3.08 24.51 13.73
N THR A 235 2.90 25.43 14.69
CA THR A 235 3.29 26.82 14.49
C THR A 235 4.80 26.93 14.24
N VAL A 236 5.23 27.97 13.52
CA VAL A 236 6.67 28.26 13.33
C VAL A 236 7.38 28.30 14.69
N ALA A 237 6.77 28.93 15.70
CA ALA A 237 7.32 29.01 17.06
C ALA A 237 7.54 27.63 17.71
N GLN A 238 6.61 26.69 17.53
CA GLN A 238 6.77 25.32 18.05
C GLN A 238 7.90 24.57 17.32
N ARG A 239 7.96 24.69 16.00
CA ARG A 239 9.01 24.05 15.20
C ARG A 239 10.40 24.61 15.56
N THR A 240 10.50 25.92 15.78
CA THR A 240 11.72 26.57 16.26
C THR A 240 12.07 26.17 17.69
N ALA A 241 11.09 25.99 18.59
CA ALA A 241 11.36 25.57 19.97
C ALA A 241 11.93 24.14 20.08
N TYR A 242 11.49 23.24 19.20
CA TYR A 242 11.93 21.84 19.24
C TYR A 242 13.14 21.55 18.36
N CYS A 243 13.11 21.99 17.11
CA CYS A 243 14.06 21.55 16.09
C CYS A 243 14.59 22.71 15.23
N ALA A 244 14.96 23.84 15.85
CA ALA A 244 15.46 25.01 15.13
C ALA A 244 16.67 24.71 14.23
N THR A 245 17.68 23.96 14.70
CA THR A 245 18.88 23.64 13.93
C THR A 245 18.59 22.64 12.83
N THR A 246 17.78 21.61 13.13
CA THR A 246 17.40 20.60 12.16
C THR A 246 16.49 21.18 11.07
N CYS A 247 15.49 22.00 11.44
CA CYS A 247 14.55 22.62 10.50
C CYS A 247 15.05 23.91 9.86
N LYS A 248 16.26 24.37 10.22
CA LYS A 248 16.85 25.64 9.76
C LYS A 248 15.93 26.84 10.02
N LEU A 249 15.27 26.84 11.18
CA LEU A 249 14.36 27.90 11.60
C LEU A 249 15.04 28.84 12.57
N CYS A 250 14.92 30.12 12.26
CA CYS A 250 15.11 31.26 13.14
C CYS A 250 13.79 32.06 13.13
#